data_AF-A0A1Y0MTT7-F1
#
_entry.id   AF-A0A1Y0MTT7-F1
#
_cell.length_a   1.000
_cell.length_b   1.000
_cell.length_c   1.000
_cell.angle_alpha   90.00
_cell.angle_beta   90.00
_cell.angle_gamma   90.00
#
_symmetry.space_group_name_H-M   'P 1'
#
loop_
_entity.id
_entity.type
_entity.pdbx_description
1 polymer ?
#
loop_
_entity_poly.entity_id
_entity_poly.type
_entity_poly.pdbx_seq_one_letter_code
_entity_poly.pdbx_strand_id
1 'polypeptide(L)'
;MPRPKKKRKVDHPPKMLGFKPFGIPLRNSEHVIMQYEEYESVKLVIYDKLSQDAAAEKMEVSRPTLTRIYNSALKKIGEAFVEGKAILIKGGDFEFDKDWYKCNTCFKLTGGIKDPKICGNCPANDNKELVNLNE
;
A
#
# COMPACT_ATOMS: atom_id res chain seq x y z
N MET A 1 12.50 21.18 18.23
CA MET A 1 11.30 20.95 17.40
C MET A 1 11.41 19.58 16.74
N PRO A 2 10.35 18.75 16.70
CA PRO A 2 10.37 17.50 15.95
C PRO A 2 10.61 17.83 14.48
N ARG A 3 11.64 17.24 13.87
CA ARG A 3 11.89 17.39 12.43
C ARG A 3 10.67 16.85 11.67
N PRO A 4 10.09 17.58 10.70
CA PRO A 4 9.01 17.05 9.87
C PRO A 4 9.44 15.72 9.27
N LYS A 5 8.60 14.70 9.39
CA LYS A 5 8.86 13.40 8.74
C LYS A 5 8.87 13.65 7.24
N LYS A 6 9.96 13.28 6.57
CA LYS A 6 9.98 13.26 5.10
C LYS A 6 9.00 12.21 4.62
N LYS A 7 8.24 12.53 3.58
CA LYS A 7 7.43 11.56 2.87
C LYS A 7 8.33 10.45 2.32
N ARG A 8 7.91 9.20 2.46
CA ARG A 8 8.68 8.03 2.00
C ARG A 8 8.20 7.63 0.62
N LYS A 9 9.14 7.28 -0.24
CA LYS A 9 8.82 6.92 -1.62
C LYS A 9 8.22 5.53 -1.69
N VAL A 10 7.05 5.43 -2.32
CA VAL A 10 6.39 4.16 -2.61
C VAL A 10 6.28 4.05 -4.12
N ASP A 11 6.85 3.00 -4.70
CA ASP A 11 6.99 2.90 -6.15
C ASP A 11 5.62 2.68 -6.81
N HIS A 12 4.85 1.71 -6.31
CA HIS A 12 3.56 1.32 -6.91
C HIS A 12 2.54 1.03 -5.81
N PRO A 13 1.29 1.48 -5.95
CA PRO A 13 0.26 1.13 -4.99
C PRO A 13 -0.04 -0.37 -5.02
N PRO A 14 -0.46 -0.93 -3.87
CA PRO A 14 -0.95 -2.30 -3.81
C PRO A 14 -2.15 -2.49 -4.74
N LYS A 15 -2.20 -3.64 -5.41
CA LYS A 15 -3.34 -4.03 -6.27
C LYS A 15 -4.64 -4.17 -5.48
N MET A 16 -4.52 -4.50 -4.21
CA MET A 16 -5.61 -4.72 -3.27
C MET A 16 -5.62 -3.64 -2.18
N LEU A 17 -6.78 -3.42 -1.58
CA LEU A 17 -6.91 -2.53 -0.41
C LEU A 17 -6.46 -3.22 0.89
N GLY A 18 -6.20 -4.53 0.85
CA GLY A 18 -5.93 -5.32 2.03
C GLY A 18 -6.12 -6.82 1.80
N PHE A 19 -5.93 -7.58 2.86
CA PHE A 19 -6.14 -9.02 2.92
C PHE A 19 -7.16 -9.35 4.00
N LYS A 20 -7.93 -10.43 3.81
CA LYS A 20 -8.85 -10.93 4.83
C LYS A 20 -8.64 -12.43 5.05
N PRO A 21 -8.76 -12.92 6.29
CA PRO A 21 -8.78 -14.34 6.57
C PRO A 21 -10.04 -14.99 5.97
N PHE A 22 -9.90 -16.23 5.51
CA PHE A 22 -11.02 -17.02 5.03
C PHE A 22 -11.81 -17.61 6.21
N GLY A 23 -13.13 -17.66 6.10
CA GLY A 23 -14.01 -18.24 7.14
C GLY A 23 -14.39 -17.31 8.29
N ILE A 24 -13.85 -16.09 8.37
CA ILE A 24 -14.19 -15.09 9.39
C ILE A 24 -14.97 -13.94 8.73
N PRO A 25 -16.22 -13.65 9.17
CA PRO A 25 -16.99 -12.53 8.64
C PRO A 25 -16.33 -11.18 8.96
N LEU A 26 -16.12 -10.32 7.95
CA LEU A 26 -15.53 -8.98 8.12
C LEU A 26 -16.31 -8.10 9.10
N ARG A 27 -17.63 -8.27 9.16
CA ARG A 27 -18.53 -7.38 9.91
C ARG A 27 -18.22 -7.34 11.42
N ASN A 28 -17.58 -8.39 11.94
CA ASN A 28 -17.21 -8.53 13.34
C ASN A 28 -15.70 -8.70 13.55
N SER A 29 -14.91 -8.68 12.48
CA SER A 29 -13.46 -8.89 12.57
C SER A 29 -12.78 -7.54 12.75
N GLU A 30 -11.97 -7.42 13.80
CA GLU A 30 -11.06 -6.28 13.94
C GLU A 30 -10.07 -6.27 12.76
N HIS A 31 -9.60 -5.07 12.40
CA HIS A 31 -8.71 -4.89 11.26
C HIS A 31 -7.39 -4.30 11.74
N VAL A 32 -6.29 -4.83 11.24
CA VAL A 32 -4.96 -4.25 11.41
C VAL A 32 -4.67 -3.30 10.25
N ILE A 33 -4.35 -2.04 10.56
CA ILE A 33 -4.00 -1.05 9.56
C ILE A 33 -2.51 -1.14 9.25
N MET A 34 -2.18 -1.59 8.05
CA MET A 34 -0.84 -1.54 7.48
C MET A 34 -0.69 -0.25 6.65
N GLN A 35 0.36 0.52 6.89
CA GLN A 35 0.65 1.72 6.13
C GLN A 35 1.27 1.38 4.77
N TYR A 36 1.16 2.27 3.79
CA TYR A 36 1.76 2.03 2.47
C TYR A 36 3.27 1.82 2.52
N GLU A 37 3.96 2.55 3.39
CA GLU A 37 5.40 2.42 3.59
C GLU A 37 5.77 1.05 4.20
N GLU A 38 4.92 0.53 5.09
CA GLU A 38 5.08 -0.80 5.69
C GLU A 38 4.92 -1.88 4.63
N TYR A 39 3.90 -1.76 3.78
CA TYR A 39 3.70 -2.64 2.63
C TYR A 39 4.90 -2.59 1.66
N GLU A 40 5.38 -1.40 1.30
CA GLU A 40 6.52 -1.25 0.38
C GLU A 40 7.79 -1.85 0.97
N SER A 41 8.03 -1.67 2.28
CA SER A 41 9.19 -2.27 2.94
C SER A 41 9.18 -3.81 2.86
N VAL A 42 8.00 -4.44 3.03
CA VAL A 42 7.85 -5.90 2.92
C VAL A 42 8.02 -6.34 1.47
N LYS A 43 7.43 -5.61 0.51
CA LYS A 43 7.60 -5.88 -0.92
C LYS A 43 9.09 -5.84 -1.31
N LEU A 44 9.80 -4.77 -1.00
CA LEU A 44 11.20 -4.60 -1.40
C LEU A 44 12.12 -5.66 -0.77
N VAL A 45 11.95 -5.95 0.52
CA VAL A 45 12.84 -6.87 1.25
C VAL A 45 12.48 -8.33 1.01
N ILE A 46 11.19 -8.70 1.05
CA ILE A 46 10.75 -10.10 0.98
C ILE A 46 10.45 -10.54 -0.46
N TYR A 47 9.67 -9.74 -1.20
CA TYR A 47 9.21 -10.13 -2.53
C TYR A 47 10.27 -9.86 -3.60
N ASP A 48 10.84 -8.65 -3.62
CA ASP A 48 11.90 -8.26 -4.56
C ASP A 48 13.30 -8.73 -4.11
N LYS A 49 13.40 -9.30 -2.89
CA LYS A 49 14.64 -9.85 -2.30
C LYS A 49 15.81 -8.88 -2.28
N LEU A 50 15.54 -7.58 -2.12
CA LEU A 50 16.58 -6.56 -2.01
C LEU A 50 17.24 -6.60 -0.63
N SER A 51 18.50 -6.18 -0.56
CA SER A 51 19.15 -5.92 0.71
C SER A 51 18.45 -4.77 1.44
N GLN A 52 18.53 -4.74 2.77
CA GLN A 52 17.96 -3.63 3.55
C GLN A 52 18.57 -2.28 3.16
N ASP A 53 19.82 -2.26 2.70
CA ASP A 53 20.48 -1.04 2.25
C ASP A 53 19.85 -0.55 0.93
N ALA A 54 19.71 -1.43 -0.07
CA ALA A 54 19.08 -1.09 -1.35
C ALA A 54 17.59 -0.72 -1.22
N ALA A 55 16.87 -1.40 -0.32
CA ALA A 55 15.47 -1.07 -0.03
C ALA A 55 15.34 0.30 0.66
N ALA A 56 16.29 0.66 1.55
CA ALA A 56 16.30 1.95 2.22
C ALA A 56 16.60 3.09 1.23
N GLU A 57 17.54 2.87 0.31
CA GLU A 57 17.82 3.80 -0.79
C GLU A 57 16.59 4.02 -1.67
N LYS A 58 15.90 2.95 -2.09
CA LYS A 58 14.67 3.06 -2.90
C LYS A 58 13.54 3.83 -2.21
N MET A 59 13.40 3.68 -0.91
CA MET A 59 12.40 4.40 -0.11
C MET A 59 12.85 5.80 0.31
N GLU A 60 14.07 6.21 -0.06
CA GLU A 60 14.71 7.48 0.32
C GLU A 60 14.78 7.70 1.85
N VAL A 61 15.01 6.61 2.60
CA VAL A 61 15.14 6.64 4.07
C VAL A 61 16.48 6.08 4.52
N SER A 62 16.86 6.37 5.77
CA SER A 62 18.02 5.72 6.37
C SER A 62 17.76 4.24 6.65
N ARG A 63 18.80 3.41 6.58
CA ARG A 63 18.74 1.98 6.92
C ARG A 63 18.03 1.70 8.27
N PRO A 64 18.34 2.41 9.38
CA PRO A 64 17.62 2.20 10.65
C PRO A 64 16.13 2.56 10.57
N THR A 65 15.77 3.53 9.74
CA THR A 65 14.37 3.90 9.50
C THR A 65 13.65 2.80 8.76
N LEU A 66 14.25 2.24 7.71
CA LEU A 66 13.70 1.08 6.99
C LEU A 66 13.49 -0.09 7.96
N THR A 67 14.50 -0.46 8.74
CA THR A 67 14.40 -1.58 9.69
C THR A 67 13.23 -1.39 10.67
N ARG A 68 13.00 -0.16 11.16
CA ARG A 68 11.85 0.13 12.02
C ARG A 68 10.51 -0.04 11.31
N ILE A 69 10.40 0.41 10.05
CA ILE A 69 9.19 0.27 9.23
C ILE A 69 8.91 -1.22 8.97
N TYR A 70 9.93 -1.93 8.53
CA TYR A 70 9.87 -3.35 8.22
C TYR A 70 9.47 -4.20 9.43
N ASN A 71 10.07 -3.93 10.60
CA ASN A 71 9.70 -4.62 11.84
C ASN A 71 8.26 -4.29 12.28
N SER A 72 7.82 -3.05 12.09
CA SER A 72 6.42 -2.65 12.34
C SER A 72 5.47 -3.41 11.42
N ALA A 73 5.80 -3.53 10.13
CA ALA A 73 5.05 -4.29 9.15
C ALA A 73 4.94 -5.78 9.54
N LEU A 74 6.05 -6.41 9.91
CA LEU A 74 6.07 -7.81 10.34
C LEU A 74 5.23 -8.04 11.62
N LYS A 75 5.30 -7.13 12.59
CA LYS A 75 4.48 -7.21 13.80
C LYS A 75 2.99 -7.22 13.47
N LYS A 76 2.55 -6.34 12.57
CA LYS A 76 1.17 -6.24 12.10
C LYS A 76 0.71 -7.47 11.32
N ILE A 77 1.57 -8.03 10.48
CA ILE A 77 1.31 -9.31 9.79
C ILE A 77 1.14 -10.44 10.82
N GLY A 78 2.04 -10.51 11.80
CA GLY A 78 1.97 -11.48 12.88
C GLY A 78 0.67 -11.36 13.69
N GLU A 79 0.30 -10.16 14.11
CA GLU A 79 -0.97 -9.88 14.81
C GLU A 79 -2.16 -10.36 13.98
N ALA A 80 -2.21 -9.98 12.69
CA ALA A 80 -3.30 -10.37 11.82
C ALA A 80 -3.42 -11.89 11.62
N PHE A 81 -2.30 -12.59 11.52
CA PHE A 81 -2.29 -14.05 11.34
C PHE A 81 -2.65 -14.80 12.62
N VAL A 82 -2.19 -14.33 13.79
CA VAL A 82 -2.45 -14.99 15.08
C VAL A 82 -3.89 -14.73 15.54
N GLU A 83 -4.39 -13.51 15.39
CA GLU A 83 -5.70 -13.10 15.89
C GLU A 83 -6.82 -13.26 14.85
N GLY A 84 -6.49 -13.68 13.62
CA GLY A 84 -7.46 -13.83 12.54
C GLY A 84 -8.10 -12.51 12.14
N LYS A 85 -7.31 -11.43 12.12
CA LYS A 85 -7.75 -10.08 11.73
C LYS A 85 -7.50 -9.84 10.25
N ALA A 86 -8.37 -9.03 9.63
CA ALA A 86 -8.11 -8.54 8.29
C ALA A 86 -7.00 -7.49 8.32
N ILE A 87 -6.15 -7.44 7.28
CA ILE A 87 -5.17 -6.38 7.08
C ILE A 87 -5.75 -5.39 6.09
N LEU A 88 -5.83 -4.11 6.46
CA LEU A 88 -6.18 -3.03 5.54
C LEU A 88 -4.94 -2.18 5.27
N ILE A 89 -4.62 -1.97 4.00
CA ILE A 89 -3.50 -1.12 3.59
C ILE A 89 -4.05 0.30 3.41
N LYS A 90 -3.72 1.21 4.35
CA LYS A 90 -4.17 2.60 4.31
C LYS A 90 -3.22 3.52 5.09
N GLY A 91 -3.07 4.74 4.58
CA GLY A 91 -2.38 5.83 5.26
C GLY A 91 -0.86 5.65 5.37
N GLY A 92 -0.24 6.49 6.20
CA GLY A 92 1.22 6.66 6.26
C GLY A 92 1.65 7.97 5.62
N ASP A 93 2.92 8.32 5.77
CA ASP A 93 3.50 9.55 5.21
C ASP A 93 4.22 9.23 3.89
N PHE A 94 3.49 8.84 2.85
CA PHE A 94 4.09 8.36 1.60
C PHE A 94 3.94 9.35 0.43
N GLU A 95 4.75 9.14 -0.60
CA GLU A 95 4.65 9.81 -1.90
C GLU A 95 4.87 8.78 -3.00
N PHE A 96 3.95 8.72 -3.96
CA PHE A 96 4.10 7.88 -5.16
C PHE A 96 4.90 8.62 -6.23
N ASP A 97 5.60 7.87 -7.08
CA ASP A 97 6.36 8.44 -8.21
C ASP A 97 5.49 9.19 -9.22
N LYS A 98 4.19 8.84 -9.28
CA LYS A 98 3.17 9.42 -10.18
C LYS A 98 1.80 9.32 -9.52
N ASP A 99 0.85 10.07 -10.07
CA ASP A 99 -0.55 9.91 -9.69
C ASP A 99 -1.07 8.54 -10.13
N TRP A 100 -1.46 7.74 -9.15
CA TRP A 100 -2.05 6.43 -9.38
C TRP A 100 -3.54 6.43 -9.15
N TYR A 101 -4.23 5.82 -10.10
CA TYR A 101 -5.67 5.68 -10.11
C TYR A 101 -6.05 4.20 -10.10
N LYS A 102 -7.06 3.87 -9.30
CA LYS A 102 -7.68 2.55 -9.28
C LYS A 102 -9.09 2.64 -9.80
N CYS A 103 -9.42 1.83 -10.79
CA CYS A 103 -10.81 1.71 -11.22
C CYS A 103 -11.58 0.78 -10.28
N ASN A 104 -12.76 1.25 -9.81
CA ASN A 104 -13.65 0.48 -8.94
C ASN A 104 -14.31 -0.74 -9.61
N THR A 105 -14.15 -0.92 -10.92
CA THR A 105 -14.79 -2.03 -11.67
C THR A 105 -13.79 -3.01 -12.23
N CYS A 106 -12.74 -2.51 -12.89
CA CYS A 106 -11.71 -3.39 -13.45
C CYS A 106 -10.61 -3.74 -12.41
N PHE A 107 -10.57 -3.07 -11.24
CA PHE A 107 -9.50 -3.15 -10.23
C PHE A 107 -8.07 -2.95 -10.79
N LYS A 108 -7.95 -2.50 -12.05
CA LYS A 108 -6.69 -2.19 -12.70
C LYS A 108 -6.14 -0.88 -12.13
N LEU A 109 -4.83 -0.89 -11.93
CA LEU A 109 -4.05 0.29 -11.56
C LEU A 109 -3.56 0.96 -12.82
N THR A 110 -3.75 2.27 -12.90
CA THR A 110 -3.33 3.10 -14.03
C THR A 110 -2.57 4.31 -13.49
N GLY A 111 -1.31 4.47 -13.90
CA GLY A 111 -0.46 5.60 -13.51
C GLY A 111 -0.40 6.66 -14.61
N GLY A 112 -0.42 7.94 -14.25
CA GLY A 112 -0.16 9.07 -15.16
C GLY A 112 -1.24 9.30 -16.23
N ILE A 113 -2.52 9.20 -15.87
CA ILE A 113 -3.62 9.50 -16.79
C ILE A 113 -3.85 11.03 -16.84
N LYS A 114 -3.90 11.61 -18.05
CA LYS A 114 -4.29 13.03 -18.28
C LYS A 114 -5.79 13.29 -18.06
N ASP A 115 -6.64 12.28 -18.27
CA ASP A 115 -8.10 12.33 -18.13
C ASP A 115 -8.65 11.25 -17.17
N PRO A 116 -8.98 11.60 -15.91
CA PRO A 116 -9.31 10.64 -14.84
C PRO A 116 -10.69 9.95 -14.96
N LYS A 117 -11.28 9.85 -16.15
CA LYS A 117 -12.69 9.44 -16.33
C LYS A 117 -12.94 8.11 -17.04
N ILE A 118 -11.92 7.44 -17.62
CA ILE A 118 -12.16 6.27 -18.47
C ILE A 118 -11.15 5.13 -18.20
N CYS A 119 -11.58 4.02 -17.55
CA CYS A 119 -10.86 2.73 -17.64
C CYS A 119 -11.10 2.20 -19.06
N GLY A 120 -10.17 2.46 -19.98
CA GLY A 120 -10.25 2.07 -21.41
C GLY A 120 -10.31 0.56 -21.70
N ASN A 121 -10.57 -0.27 -20.69
CA ASN A 121 -10.66 -1.72 -20.78
C ASN A 121 -11.91 -2.28 -20.07
N CYS A 122 -12.88 -1.44 -19.73
CA CYS A 122 -14.24 -1.86 -19.35
C CYS A 122 -15.17 -1.68 -20.56
N PRO A 123 -16.10 -2.62 -20.84
CA PRO A 123 -17.17 -2.36 -21.77
C PRO A 123 -17.92 -1.13 -21.28
N ALA A 124 -18.14 -0.18 -22.19
CA ALA A 124 -18.74 1.11 -21.90
C ALA A 124 -20.10 0.94 -21.22
N ASN A 125 -20.12 1.02 -19.89
CA ASN A 125 -21.24 1.60 -19.17
C ASN A 125 -20.82 1.98 -17.75
N ASP A 126 -21.24 3.18 -17.42
CA ASP A 126 -21.20 3.85 -16.13
C ASP A 126 -19.86 4.46 -15.75
N ASN A 127 -19.92 5.78 -15.56
CA ASN A 127 -18.93 6.69 -14.98
C ASN A 127 -18.31 6.11 -13.70
N LYS A 128 -17.34 5.21 -13.83
CA LYS A 128 -16.70 4.55 -12.70
C LYS A 128 -15.47 5.34 -12.30
N GLU A 129 -15.74 6.27 -11.38
CA GLU A 129 -14.82 7.09 -10.61
C GLU A 129 -13.52 6.33 -10.35
N LEU A 130 -12.45 6.82 -10.99
CA LEU A 130 -11.10 6.43 -10.62
C LEU A 130 -10.85 6.95 -9.21
N VAL A 131 -10.56 6.05 -8.27
CA VAL A 131 -10.16 6.43 -6.92
C VAL A 131 -8.70 6.81 -6.97
N ASN A 132 -8.41 8.07 -6.62
CA ASN A 132 -7.04 8.53 -6.44
C ASN A 132 -6.45 7.81 -5.23
N LEU A 133 -5.29 7.17 -5.41
CA LEU A 133 -4.62 6.44 -4.34
C LEU A 133 -3.59 7.29 -3.58
N ASN A 134 -3.34 8.53 -4.02
CA ASN A 134 -2.38 9.44 -3.41
C ASN A 134 -2.90 10.14 -2.12
N GLU A 135 -4.15 9.88 -1.70
CA GLU A 135 -4.75 10.42 -0.48
C GLU A 135 -4.72 9.43 0.70
#